data_AF-A0ABD2PCT1-F1
#
_entry.id   AF-A0ABD2PCT1-F1
#
_cell.length_a   1.000
_cell.length_b   1.000
_cell.length_c   1.000
_cell.angle_alpha   90.00
_cell.angle_beta   90.00
_cell.angle_gamma   90.00
#
_symmetry.space_group_name_H-M   'P 1'
#
loop_
_entity.id
_entity.type
_entity.pdbx_description
1 polymer ?
#
loop_
_entity_poly.entity_id
_entity_poly.type
_entity_poly.pdbx_seq_one_letter_code
_entity_poly.pdbx_strand_id
1 'polypeptide(L)' 'MSRPGQRIQVPDDLREVLLEFTISYLLEQPGDVVEFAAEYFSRLRESRTTALLYEGAAISPDEESTMSREEAKRIKMKL' A
#
# COMPACT_ATOMS: atom_id res chain seq x y z
N MET A 1 37.82 24.47 15.89
CA MET A 1 37.31 23.55 16.92
C MET A 1 36.31 22.59 16.28
N SER A 2 36.72 21.39 15.89
CA SER A 2 35.84 20.38 15.28
C SER A 2 35.10 19.64 16.39
N ARG A 3 33.77 19.67 16.39
CA ARG A 3 32.96 18.95 17.38
C ARG A 3 33.19 17.44 17.24
N PRO A 4 33.52 16.71 18.34
CA PRO A 4 33.79 15.28 18.26
C PRO A 4 32.50 14.52 17.93
N GLY A 5 32.50 13.88 16.76
CA GLY A 5 31.83 12.61 16.46
C GLY A 5 30.40 12.42 16.96
N GLN A 6 29.46 13.28 16.56
CA GLN A 6 28.04 12.93 16.67
C GLN A 6 27.78 11.74 15.73
N ARG A 7 27.72 10.52 16.27
CA ARG A 7 27.36 9.33 15.49
C ARG A 7 25.98 9.57 14.90
N ILE A 8 25.90 9.65 13.58
CA ILE A 8 24.62 9.70 12.86
C ILE A 8 23.96 8.35 13.09
N GLN A 9 22.82 8.35 13.78
CA GLN A 9 21.97 7.18 13.90
C GLN A 9 20.99 7.21 12.73
N VAL A 10 20.98 6.13 11.95
CA VAL A 10 20.02 5.94 10.86
C VAL A 10 18.76 5.35 11.48
N PRO A 11 17.58 5.98 11.34
CA PRO A 11 16.32 5.42 11.78
C PRO A 11 16.08 4.04 11.16
N ASP A 12 15.51 3.11 11.91
CA ASP A 12 15.28 1.75 11.42
C ASP A 12 14.32 1.71 10.23
N ASP A 13 13.24 2.49 10.27
CA ASP A 13 12.30 2.63 9.14
C ASP A 13 12.99 3.10 7.84
N LEU A 14 13.96 4.02 7.95
CA LEU A 14 14.70 4.50 6.79
C LEU A 14 15.61 3.39 6.25
N ARG A 15 16.25 2.64 7.14
CA ARG A 15 17.11 1.51 6.76
C ARG A 15 16.32 0.44 6.02
N GLU A 16 15.15 0.07 6.53
CA GLU A 16 14.29 -0.95 5.93
C GLU A 16 13.85 -0.55 4.52
N VAL A 17 13.31 0.66 4.37
CA VAL A 17 12.86 1.18 3.06
C VAL A 17 14.01 1.21 2.03
N LEU A 18 15.20 1.62 2.45
CA LEU A 18 16.36 1.64 1.56
C LEU A 18 16.86 0.22 1.22
N LEU A 19 16.77 -0.72 2.15
CA LEU A 19 17.16 -2.11 1.92
C LEU A 19 16.24 -2.78 0.92
N GLU A 20 14.92 -2.60 1.06
CA GLU A 20 13.93 -3.14 0.12
C GLU A 20 14.14 -2.58 -1.29
N PHE A 21 14.31 -1.27 -1.42
CA PHE A 21 14.66 -0.64 -2.70
C PHE A 21 15.93 -1.26 -3.32
N THR A 22 16.97 -1.44 -2.49
CA THR A 22 18.24 -2.01 -2.95
C THR A 22 18.06 -3.44 -3.46
N ILE A 23 17.28 -4.27 -2.76
CA ILE A 23 16.97 -5.63 -3.20
C ILE A 23 16.23 -5.61 -4.54
N SER A 24 15.20 -4.77 -4.69
CA SER A 24 14.46 -4.63 -5.95
C SER A 24 15.37 -4.22 -7.10
N TYR A 25 16.27 -3.25 -6.90
CA TYR A 25 17.23 -2.84 -7.93
C TYR A 25 18.16 -3.99 -8.36
N LEU A 26 18.66 -4.78 -7.41
CA LEU A 26 19.55 -5.92 -7.71
C LEU A 26 18.85 -7.03 -8.48
N LEU A 27 17.55 -7.21 -8.28
CA LEU A 27 16.75 -8.21 -8.99
C LEU A 27 16.40 -7.76 -10.41
N GLU A 28 15.96 -6.51 -10.57
CA GLU A 28 15.47 -5.99 -11.86
C GLU A 28 16.59 -5.47 -12.78
N GLN A 29 17.73 -5.07 -12.20
CA GLN A 29 18.91 -4.53 -12.91
C GLN A 29 18.56 -3.50 -14.00
N PRO A 30 17.84 -2.41 -13.65
CA PRO A 30 17.45 -1.40 -14.62
C PRO A 30 18.67 -0.61 -15.12
N GLY A 31 18.54 -0.01 -16.31
CA GLY A 31 19.62 0.79 -16.92
C GLY A 31 19.85 2.14 -16.25
N ASP A 32 18.81 2.76 -15.69
CA ASP A 32 18.88 4.04 -14.98
C ASP A 32 18.38 3.89 -13.54
N VAL A 33 19.29 4.10 -12.58
CA VAL A 33 19.00 3.98 -11.15
C VAL A 33 18.11 5.12 -10.62
N VAL A 34 18.22 6.32 -11.19
CA VAL A 34 17.46 7.49 -10.72
C VAL A 34 16.02 7.36 -11.17
N GLU A 35 15.80 6.98 -12.42
CA GLU A 35 14.46 6.71 -12.95
C GLU A 35 13.78 5.57 -12.16
N PHE A 36 14.50 4.47 -11.93
CA PHE A 36 13.99 3.35 -11.16
C PHE A 36 13.62 3.74 -9.72
N ALA A 37 14.44 4.56 -9.06
CA ALA A 37 14.13 5.07 -7.73
C ALA A 37 12.87 5.94 -7.72
N ALA A 38 12.72 6.84 -8.70
CA ALA A 38 11.56 7.69 -8.82
C ALA A 38 10.27 6.87 -8.99
N GLU A 39 10.30 5.85 -9.84
CA GLU A 39 9.18 4.93 -10.02
C GLU A 39 8.89 4.10 -8.75
N TYR A 40 9.92 3.48 -8.16
CA TYR A 40 9.79 2.63 -6.98
C TYR A 40 9.14 3.37 -5.82
N PHE A 41 9.65 4.57 -5.47
CA PHE A 41 9.11 5.35 -4.37
C PHE A 41 7.74 5.97 -4.67
N SER A 42 7.43 6.23 -5.95
CA SER A 42 6.08 6.65 -6.36
C SER A 42 5.06 5.54 -6.11
N ARG A 43 5.35 4.31 -6.57
CA ARG A 43 4.50 3.13 -6.33
C ARG A 43 4.36 2.83 -4.84
N LEU A 44 5.45 2.94 -4.07
CA LEU A 44 5.43 2.75 -2.61
C LEU A 44 4.50 3.75 -1.90
N ARG A 45 4.52 5.02 -2.32
CA ARG A 45 3.64 6.07 -1.76
C ARG A 45 2.17 5.78 -2.06
N GLU A 46 1.87 5.39 -3.30
CA GLU A 46 0.52 5.04 -3.74
C GLU A 46 -0.02 3.83 -2.99
N SER A 47 0.79 2.79 -2.81
CA SER A 47 0.46 1.61 -2.02
C SER A 47 0.09 1.97 -0.58
N ARG A 48 0.91 2.80 0.10
CA ARG A 48 0.63 3.26 1.48
C ARG A 48 -0.65 4.11 1.55
N THR A 49 -0.86 4.98 0.57
CA THR A 49 -2.08 5.81 0.49
C THR A 49 -3.32 4.93 0.32
N THR A 50 -3.24 3.92 -0.54
CA THR A 50 -4.33 2.97 -0.81
C THR A 50 -4.64 2.12 0.42
N ALA A 51 -3.62 1.64 1.14
CA ALA A 51 -3.78 0.89 2.37
C ALA A 51 -4.54 1.69 3.44
N LEU A 52 -4.19 2.97 3.61
CA LEU A 52 -4.88 3.87 4.56
C LEU A 52 -6.35 4.13 4.18
N LEU A 53 -6.65 4.27 2.89
CA LEU A 53 -8.03 4.43 2.42
C LEU A 53 -8.87 3.17 2.65
N TYR A 54 -8.29 1.99 2.48
CA TYR A 54 -8.98 0.72 2.67
C TYR A 54 -9.19 0.40 4.17
N GLU A 55 -8.22 0.74 5.02
CA GLU A 55 -8.33 0.61 6.48
C GLU A 55 -9.35 1.61 7.07
N GLY A 56 -9.48 2.81 6.48
CA GLY A 56 -10.53 3.77 6.83
C GLY A 56 -11.94 3.39 6.34
N ALA A 57 -12.07 2.56 5.31
CA ALA A 57 -13.35 2.08 4.76
C ALA A 57 -13.84 0.77 5.40
N ALA A 58 -13.01 0.07 6.18
CA ALA A 58 -13.36 -1.20 6.82
C ALA A 58 -14.29 -1.06 8.05
N ILE A 59 -14.71 0.16 8.41
CA ILE A 59 -15.70 0.42 9.47
C ILE A 59 -17.00 0.97 8.84
N SER A 60 -17.72 0.15 8.10
CA SER A 60 -19.15 0.32 7.80
C SER A 60 -19.80 -1.06 7.56
N PRO A 61 -20.16 -1.79 8.64
CA PRO A 61 -20.77 -3.10 8.55
C PRO A 61 -22.31 -3.02 8.44
N ASP A 62 -22.79 -2.38 7.39
CA ASP A 62 -24.19 -2.39 6.96
C ASP A 62 -24.19 -1.72 5.58
N GLU A 63 -24.37 -2.45 4.47
CA GLU A 63 -25.64 -2.48 3.74
C GLU A 63 -25.77 -3.74 2.84
N GLU A 64 -25.39 -4.93 3.33
CA GLU A 64 -25.66 -6.20 2.63
C GLU A 64 -27.08 -6.73 2.97
N SER A 65 -28.13 -5.91 2.88
CA SER A 65 -29.50 -6.37 3.19
C SER A 65 -30.61 -5.51 2.59
N THR A 66 -30.74 -5.42 1.26
CA THR A 66 -32.05 -5.04 0.66
C THR A 66 -32.41 -5.71 -0.67
N MET A 67 -31.46 -6.12 -1.54
CA MET A 67 -31.86 -6.63 -2.87
C MET A 67 -32.33 -8.09 -2.94
N SER A 68 -32.08 -8.92 -1.93
CA SER A 68 -32.40 -10.36 -2.02
C SER A 68 -33.89 -10.71 -1.75
N ARG A 69 -34.70 -9.78 -1.23
CA ARG A 69 -36.09 -10.11 -0.84
C ARG A 69 -37.16 -9.91 -1.93
N GLU A 70 -36.86 -9.21 -3.03
CA GLU A 70 -37.86 -8.98 -4.09
C GLU A 70 -38.00 -10.13 -5.10
N GLU A 71 -36.97 -10.94 -5.36
CA GLU A 71 -37.07 -12.04 -6.34
C GLU A 71 -37.84 -13.27 -5.83
N ALA A 72 -37.81 -13.53 -4.52
CA ALA A 72 -38.47 -14.72 -3.94
C ALA A 72 -40.01 -14.71 -4.06
N LYS A 73 -40.63 -13.54 -4.26
CA LYS A 73 -42.09 -13.45 -4.48
C LYS A 73 -42.49 -13.78 -5.92
N ARG A 74 -41.58 -13.67 -6.89
CA ARG A 74 -41.90 -13.84 -8.31
C ARG A 74 -41.92 -15.31 -8.75
N ILE A 75 -41.19 -16.16 -8.04
CA ILE A 75 -41.12 -17.60 -8.32
C ILE A 75 -42.34 -18.34 -7.76
N LYS A 76 -42.88 -17.89 -6.61
CA LYS A 76 -43.99 -18.59 -5.92
C LYS A 76 -45.38 -18.37 -6.53
N MET A 77 -45.50 -17.54 -7.56
CA MET A 77 -46.78 -17.26 -8.25
C MET A 77 -46.88 -17.96 -9.63
N LYS A 78 -45.89 -18.79 -9.98
CA LYS A 78 -45.85 -19.55 -11.25
C LYS A 78 -45.85 -21.08 -11.05
N LEU A 79 -46.16 -21.57 -9.85
CA LEU A 79 -46.40 -22.99 -9.60
C LEU A 79 -47.83 -23.23 -9.13
#